data_AF-A0A316I0P0-F1
#
_entry.id   AF-A0A316I0P0-F1
#
_cell.length_a   1.000
_cell.length_b   1.000
_cell.length_c   1.000
_cell.angle_alpha   90.00
_cell.angle_beta   90.00
_cell.angle_gamma   90.00
#
_symmetry.space_group_name_H-M   'P 1'
#
loop_
_entity.id
_entity.type
_entity.pdbx_description
1 polymer ?
#
loop_
_entity_poly.entity_id
_entity_poly.type
_entity_poly.pdbx_seq_one_letter_code
_entity_poly.pdbx_strand_id
1 'polypeptide(L)'
;MSRSATASLAALGVNPASELTSTTTDHATGRVLPVRGELAGLLPWGGLRRGSTVSVGGSTSLLLALLAGATADGCWAAVVGLPQVGVLAAAELGVSVQRLALVPRPGADPGPVIAALLDGIDLVAVACPLPPALARRLTARARQRRAVLIAFGSWPSADVELTAESVRWNPLDDGAETLRRQQISVRSGGRGSAGKPRQMVLTFGEEEIELPLVAGEPTGSDEPADAGPDRVDELAARRATTWDRPA
;
A
#
# COMPACT_ATOMS: atom_id res chain seq x y z
N MET A 1 -39.46 -18.24 24.87
CA MET A 1 -38.54 -18.35 23.71
C MET A 1 -38.26 -16.94 23.17
N SER A 2 -37.27 -16.24 23.74
CA SER A 2 -36.88 -14.89 23.31
C SER A 2 -35.77 -14.99 22.27
N ARG A 3 -36.12 -14.90 20.98
CA ARG A 3 -35.14 -14.71 19.90
C ARG A 3 -34.83 -13.21 19.83
N SER A 4 -33.61 -12.88 20.23
CA SER A 4 -33.10 -11.53 20.50
C SER A 4 -33.20 -10.56 19.33
N ALA A 5 -33.61 -9.33 19.63
CA ALA A 5 -33.62 -8.17 18.74
C ALA A 5 -32.24 -7.80 18.16
N THR A 6 -31.14 -8.29 18.76
CA THR A 6 -29.77 -8.07 18.29
C THR A 6 -29.44 -8.71 16.94
N ALA A 7 -30.08 -9.83 16.59
CA ALA A 7 -29.84 -10.48 15.30
C ALA A 7 -30.42 -9.69 14.12
N SER A 8 -31.48 -8.91 14.36
CA SER A 8 -32.16 -8.13 13.31
C SER A 8 -31.47 -6.80 12.99
N LEU A 9 -30.65 -6.26 13.91
CA LEU A 9 -29.93 -4.99 13.74
C LEU A 9 -28.60 -5.15 12.99
N ALA A 10 -27.92 -6.29 13.14
CA ALA A 10 -26.69 -6.60 12.39
C ALA A 10 -26.92 -6.68 10.87
N ALA A 11 -28.13 -7.08 10.45
CA ALA A 11 -28.51 -7.11 9.03
C ALA A 11 -28.67 -5.70 8.41
N LEU A 12 -28.78 -4.66 9.24
CA LEU A 12 -28.90 -3.25 8.83
C LEU A 12 -27.57 -2.48 8.96
N GLY A 13 -26.46 -3.16 9.28
CA GLY A 13 -25.15 -2.51 9.47
C GLY A 13 -25.03 -1.67 10.74
N VAL A 14 -25.98 -1.78 11.67
CA VAL A 14 -25.97 -1.05 12.94
C VAL A 14 -25.34 -1.93 14.01
N ASN A 15 -24.11 -1.60 14.42
CA ASN A 15 -23.43 -2.30 15.51
C ASN A 15 -24.03 -1.91 16.86
N PRO A 16 -24.11 -2.84 17.83
CA PRO A 16 -24.59 -2.54 19.16
C PRO A 16 -23.71 -1.48 19.85
N ALA A 17 -24.33 -0.60 20.63
CA ALA A 17 -23.66 0.53 21.30
C ALA A 17 -22.47 0.10 22.20
N SER A 18 -22.47 -1.14 22.71
CA SER A 18 -21.36 -1.70 23.50
C SER A 18 -20.09 -1.91 22.68
N GLU A 19 -20.21 -2.26 21.40
CA GLU A 19 -19.04 -2.41 20.51
C GLU A 19 -18.45 -1.04 20.20
N LEU A 20 -19.28 -0.07 19.80
CA LEU A 20 -18.85 1.31 19.53
C LEU A 20 -18.17 1.97 20.73
N THR A 21 -18.67 1.73 21.94
CA THR A 21 -18.07 2.25 23.18
C THR A 21 -16.72 1.59 23.45
N SER A 22 -16.58 0.28 23.17
CA SER A 22 -15.32 -0.45 23.34
C SER A 22 -14.24 0.03 22.36
N THR A 23 -14.57 0.22 21.07
CA THR A 23 -13.64 0.75 20.06
C THR A 23 -13.21 2.18 20.37
N THR A 24 -14.16 3.03 20.78
CA THR A 24 -13.87 4.43 21.15
C THR A 24 -12.98 4.51 22.38
N THR A 25 -13.19 3.62 23.37
CA THR A 25 -12.35 3.56 24.57
C THR A 25 -10.96 3.00 24.26
N ASP A 26 -10.83 2.02 23.37
CA ASP A 26 -9.53 1.47 22.96
C ASP A 26 -8.69 2.47 22.13
N HIS A 27 -9.35 3.33 21.34
CA HIS A 27 -8.71 4.49 20.71
C HIS A 27 -8.32 5.56 21.75
N ALA A 28 -9.22 5.93 22.67
CA ALA A 28 -8.93 6.91 23.71
C ALA A 28 -7.83 6.46 24.69
N THR A 29 -7.69 5.14 24.92
CA THR A 29 -6.60 4.57 25.74
C THR A 29 -5.30 4.35 24.94
N GLY A 30 -5.26 4.74 23.65
CA GLY A 30 -4.11 4.59 22.77
C GLY A 30 -3.73 3.12 22.47
N ARG A 31 -4.63 2.16 22.76
CA ARG A 31 -4.37 0.73 22.57
C ARG A 31 -4.55 0.31 21.10
N VAL A 32 -5.40 1.01 20.36
CA VAL A 32 -5.66 0.78 18.93
C VAL A 32 -5.37 2.07 18.16
N LEU A 33 -4.56 1.97 17.11
CA LEU A 33 -4.27 3.08 16.21
C LEU A 33 -5.39 3.25 15.19
N PRO A 34 -5.74 4.49 14.83
CA PRO A 34 -6.79 4.75 13.87
C PRO A 34 -6.38 4.30 12.46
N VAL A 35 -7.38 3.91 11.67
CA VAL A 35 -7.26 3.61 10.24
C VAL A 35 -8.32 4.39 9.49
N ARG A 36 -8.23 4.41 8.15
CA ARG A 36 -9.31 4.95 7.31
C ARG A 36 -10.63 4.23 7.61
N GLY A 37 -11.74 4.96 7.58
CA GLY A 37 -13.05 4.47 8.02
C GLY A 37 -13.49 3.19 7.31
N GLU A 38 -13.18 3.04 6.02
CA GLU A 38 -13.51 1.85 5.23
C GLU A 38 -12.75 0.60 5.71
N LEU A 39 -11.52 0.79 6.23
CA LEU A 39 -10.68 -0.29 6.75
C LEU A 39 -11.09 -0.74 8.16
N ALA A 40 -11.74 0.13 8.94
CA ALA A 40 -12.16 -0.20 10.30
C ALA A 40 -13.07 -1.45 10.33
N GLY A 41 -13.95 -1.59 9.34
CA GLY A 41 -14.85 -2.75 9.21
C GLY A 41 -14.14 -4.08 8.91
N LEU A 42 -12.92 -4.04 8.37
CA LEU A 42 -12.10 -5.22 8.09
C LEU A 42 -11.25 -5.67 9.28
N LEU A 43 -11.05 -4.79 10.26
CA LEU A 43 -10.18 -5.05 11.40
C LEU A 43 -11.02 -5.49 12.61
N PRO A 44 -10.62 -6.55 13.34
CA PRO A 44 -11.38 -7.03 14.50
C PRO A 44 -11.58 -5.99 15.60
N TRP A 45 -10.66 -5.03 15.70
CA TRP A 45 -10.65 -3.97 16.72
C TRP A 45 -11.06 -2.61 16.15
N GLY A 46 -11.58 -2.53 14.92
CA GLY A 46 -11.86 -1.24 14.26
C GLY A 46 -10.62 -0.42 13.88
N GLY A 47 -9.42 -0.93 14.16
CA GLY A 47 -8.15 -0.28 13.90
C GLY A 47 -6.97 -1.20 14.17
N LEU A 48 -5.76 -0.65 14.14
CA LEU A 48 -4.53 -1.42 14.32
C LEU A 48 -4.16 -1.52 15.81
N ARG A 49 -4.39 -2.67 16.42
CA ARG A 49 -4.04 -2.91 17.82
C ARG A 49 -2.52 -2.80 18.01
N ARG A 50 -2.06 -1.95 18.93
CA ARG A 50 -0.64 -1.83 19.28
C ARG A 50 -0.05 -3.18 19.69
N GLY A 51 1.13 -3.51 19.18
CA GLY A 51 1.76 -4.82 19.39
C GLY A 51 1.21 -5.95 18.53
N SER A 52 0.27 -5.68 17.62
CA SER A 52 -0.21 -6.69 16.66
C SER A 52 0.70 -6.79 15.44
N THR A 53 0.56 -7.90 14.73
CA THR A 53 1.14 -8.11 13.42
C THR A 53 0.06 -8.24 12.36
N VAL A 54 0.15 -7.45 11.30
CA VAL A 54 -0.78 -7.47 10.17
C VAL A 54 0.00 -7.82 8.91
N SER A 55 -0.42 -8.84 8.16
CA SER A 55 0.13 -9.09 6.82
C SER A 55 -0.75 -8.46 5.75
N VAL A 56 -0.12 -7.82 4.78
CA VAL A 56 -0.77 -7.12 3.67
C VAL A 56 -0.23 -7.68 2.36
N GLY A 57 -1.11 -8.15 1.50
CA GLY A 57 -0.78 -8.68 0.18
C GLY A 57 -1.48 -7.95 -0.96
N GLY A 58 -0.85 -7.92 -2.13
CA GLY A 58 -1.48 -7.59 -3.40
C GLY A 58 -1.57 -6.10 -3.76
N SER A 59 -1.33 -5.16 -2.84
CA SER A 59 -1.38 -3.72 -3.18
C SER A 59 -0.60 -2.82 -2.23
N THR A 60 0.31 -2.00 -2.77
CA THR A 60 0.99 -0.92 -2.03
C THR A 60 0.00 0.16 -1.56
N SER A 61 -1.04 0.45 -2.33
CA SER A 61 -2.08 1.42 -1.92
C SER A 61 -2.79 0.96 -0.64
N LEU A 62 -3.03 -0.34 -0.48
CA LEU A 62 -3.60 -0.90 0.75
C LEU A 62 -2.64 -0.73 1.95
N LEU A 63 -1.34 -0.95 1.75
CA LEU A 63 -0.34 -0.70 2.78
C LEU A 63 -0.37 0.78 3.21
N LEU A 64 -0.32 1.70 2.25
CA LEU A 64 -0.32 3.14 2.54
C LEU A 64 -1.62 3.60 3.20
N ALA A 65 -2.77 3.05 2.78
CA ALA A 65 -4.07 3.32 3.40
C ALA A 65 -4.14 2.91 4.88
N LEU A 66 -3.42 1.84 5.28
CA LEU A 66 -3.30 1.43 6.69
C LEU A 66 -2.43 2.38 7.50
N LEU A 67 -1.41 2.98 6.89
CA LEU A 67 -0.53 3.96 7.54
C LEU A 67 -1.19 5.32 7.70
N ALA A 68 -2.10 5.69 6.79
CA ALA A 68 -2.69 7.02 6.69
C ALA A 68 -3.34 7.48 8.01
N GLY A 69 -4.27 6.69 8.56
CA GLY A 69 -4.99 7.07 9.78
C GLY A 69 -4.08 7.37 10.97
N ALA A 70 -3.16 6.45 11.27
CA ALA A 70 -2.27 6.60 12.41
C ALA A 70 -1.26 7.75 12.24
N THR A 71 -0.72 7.94 11.04
CA THR A 71 0.24 9.03 10.77
C THR A 71 -0.44 10.41 10.78
N ALA A 72 -1.68 10.51 10.31
CA ALA A 72 -2.51 11.71 10.45
C ALA A 72 -2.79 12.04 11.94
N ASP A 73 -2.94 11.02 12.78
CA ASP A 73 -3.10 11.14 14.24
C ASP A 73 -1.77 11.33 15.00
N GLY A 74 -0.67 11.62 14.27
CA GLY A 74 0.61 12.00 14.86
C GLY A 74 1.59 10.85 15.14
N CYS A 75 1.22 9.60 14.87
CA CYS A 75 2.12 8.46 15.01
C CYS A 75 3.23 8.48 13.94
N TRP A 76 4.38 7.89 14.26
CA TRP A 76 5.44 7.66 13.27
C TRP A 76 5.27 6.32 12.57
N ALA A 77 5.49 6.30 11.26
CA ALA A 77 5.53 5.09 10.46
C ALA A 77 6.89 4.93 9.76
N ALA A 78 7.35 3.69 9.62
CA ALA A 78 8.54 3.36 8.83
C ALA A 78 8.21 2.29 7.78
N VAL A 79 8.75 2.44 6.57
CA VAL A 79 8.64 1.44 5.49
C VAL A 79 10.03 0.93 5.13
N VAL A 80 10.24 -0.38 5.24
CA VAL A 80 11.54 -1.03 5.06
C VAL A 80 11.49 -2.01 3.90
N GLY A 81 12.45 -1.90 2.98
CA GLY A 81 12.63 -2.85 1.87
C GLY A 81 11.65 -2.69 0.72
N LEU A 82 10.95 -1.56 0.62
CA LEU A 82 10.03 -1.26 -0.48
C LEU A 82 10.57 -0.09 -1.33
N PRO A 83 11.48 -0.35 -2.28
CA PRO A 83 12.18 0.73 -3.02
C PRO A 83 11.29 1.51 -3.98
N GLN A 84 10.18 0.91 -4.44
CA GLN A 84 9.24 1.52 -5.38
C GLN A 84 8.08 2.25 -4.67
N VAL A 85 8.21 2.57 -3.38
CA VAL A 85 7.15 3.28 -2.65
C VAL A 85 7.08 4.74 -3.10
N GLY A 86 5.92 5.16 -3.62
CA GLY A 86 5.68 6.53 -4.05
C GLY A 86 5.33 7.43 -2.87
N VAL A 87 6.13 8.46 -2.59
CA VAL A 87 5.86 9.42 -1.52
C VAL A 87 4.65 10.29 -1.84
N LEU A 88 4.50 10.71 -3.11
CA LEU A 88 3.33 11.45 -3.57
C LEU A 88 2.05 10.62 -3.40
N ALA A 89 2.07 9.36 -3.86
CA ALA A 89 0.96 8.43 -3.67
C ALA A 89 0.63 8.21 -2.19
N ALA A 90 1.65 8.18 -1.31
CA ALA A 90 1.42 8.11 0.13
C ALA A 90 0.68 9.36 0.64
N ALA A 91 1.09 10.56 0.22
CA ALA A 91 0.42 11.81 0.58
C ALA A 91 -1.05 11.85 0.10
N GLU A 92 -1.30 11.48 -1.16
CA GLU A 92 -2.64 11.39 -1.75
C GLU A 92 -3.55 10.41 -1.00
N LEU A 93 -2.99 9.33 -0.45
CA LEU A 93 -3.72 8.36 0.36
C LEU A 93 -3.95 8.80 1.81
N GLY A 94 -3.41 9.97 2.19
CA GLY A 94 -3.56 10.57 3.51
C GLY A 94 -2.43 10.25 4.49
N VAL A 95 -1.30 9.71 4.03
CA VAL A 95 -0.13 9.49 4.89
C VAL A 95 0.56 10.81 5.17
N SER A 96 0.78 11.12 6.45
CA SER A 96 1.61 12.27 6.83
C SER A 96 3.07 11.99 6.49
N VAL A 97 3.52 12.51 5.33
CA VAL A 97 4.90 12.31 4.83
C VAL A 97 5.94 12.80 5.83
N GLN A 98 5.64 13.84 6.61
CA GLN A 98 6.53 14.35 7.66
C GLN A 98 6.77 13.35 8.81
N ARG A 99 5.94 12.31 8.90
CA ARG A 99 6.01 11.24 9.91
C ARG A 99 6.28 9.87 9.29
N LEU A 100 6.74 9.84 8.04
CA LEU A 100 7.06 8.63 7.30
C LEU A 100 8.57 8.50 7.09
N ALA A 101 9.19 7.53 7.75
CA ALA A 101 10.57 7.13 7.52
C ALA A 101 10.64 6.06 6.42
N LEU A 102 11.53 6.22 5.46
CA LEU A 102 11.74 5.25 4.38
C LEU A 102 13.14 4.64 4.49
N VAL A 103 13.20 3.31 4.48
CA VAL A 103 14.43 2.53 4.33
C VAL A 103 14.29 1.66 3.08
N PRO A 104 14.49 2.20 1.87
CA PRO A 104 14.28 1.48 0.61
C PRO A 104 15.10 0.19 0.48
N ARG A 105 16.33 0.22 1.01
CA ARG A 105 17.32 -0.86 0.91
C ARG A 105 18.00 -1.06 2.27
N PRO A 106 17.48 -1.94 3.14
CA PRO A 106 18.04 -2.16 4.48
C PRO A 106 19.38 -2.92 4.51
N GLY A 107 19.89 -3.36 3.36
CA GLY A 107 21.14 -4.11 3.25
C GLY A 107 20.94 -5.62 3.38
N ALA A 108 22.06 -6.35 3.51
CA ALA A 108 22.09 -7.82 3.55
C ALA A 108 21.48 -8.41 4.84
N ASP A 109 21.59 -7.69 5.96
CA ASP A 109 20.96 -8.07 7.23
C ASP A 109 19.96 -6.98 7.67
N PRO A 110 18.68 -7.10 7.29
CA PRO A 110 17.65 -6.13 7.65
C PRO A 110 17.20 -6.26 9.12
N GLY A 111 17.56 -7.33 9.82
CA GLY A 111 17.04 -7.64 11.17
C GLY A 111 17.31 -6.54 12.21
N PRO A 112 18.56 -6.08 12.37
CA PRO A 112 18.90 -5.00 13.30
C PRO A 112 18.20 -3.68 12.96
N VAL A 113 18.06 -3.34 11.68
CA VAL A 113 17.38 -2.12 11.22
C VAL A 113 15.90 -2.15 11.62
N ILE A 114 15.20 -3.25 11.33
CA ILE A 114 13.79 -3.40 11.70
C ILE A 114 13.64 -3.39 13.22
N ALA A 115 14.53 -4.07 13.95
CA ALA A 115 14.49 -4.10 15.40
C ALA A 115 14.67 -2.71 16.04
N ALA A 116 15.58 -1.89 15.49
CA ALA A 116 15.79 -0.52 15.95
C ALA A 116 14.57 0.36 15.68
N LEU A 117 13.94 0.21 14.49
CA LEU A 117 12.70 0.93 14.18
C LEU A 117 11.57 0.53 15.13
N LEU A 118 11.39 -0.77 15.42
CA LEU A 118 10.38 -1.25 16.36
C LEU A 118 10.58 -0.72 17.79
N ASP A 119 11.79 -0.30 18.17
CA ASP A 119 12.06 0.27 19.48
C ASP A 119 11.61 1.73 19.62
N GLY A 120 11.38 2.46 18.51
CA GLY A 120 11.08 3.91 18.53
C GLY A 120 9.96 4.39 17.62
N ILE A 121 9.38 3.52 16.79
CA ILE A 121 8.36 3.87 15.79
C ILE A 121 7.07 3.10 16.07
N ASP A 122 5.92 3.76 15.91
CA ASP A 122 4.61 3.18 16.20
C ASP A 122 4.19 2.10 15.20
N LEU A 123 4.48 2.30 13.91
CA LEU A 123 4.17 1.37 12.83
C LEU A 123 5.41 1.07 11.99
N VAL A 124 5.73 -0.21 11.80
CA VAL A 124 6.87 -0.63 10.97
C VAL A 124 6.38 -1.59 9.89
N ALA A 125 6.37 -1.11 8.65
CA ALA A 125 6.08 -1.88 7.46
C ALA A 125 7.36 -2.55 6.92
N VAL A 126 7.31 -3.85 6.67
CA VAL A 126 8.46 -4.67 6.24
C VAL A 126 8.11 -5.41 4.96
N ALA A 127 8.84 -5.11 3.88
CA ALA A 127 8.65 -5.69 2.55
C ALA A 127 9.82 -6.55 2.07
N CYS A 128 10.74 -6.93 2.97
CA CYS A 128 11.86 -7.81 2.65
C CYS A 128 11.63 -9.25 3.17
N PRO A 129 12.11 -10.28 2.46
CA PRO A 129 12.01 -11.66 2.92
C PRO A 129 12.88 -11.87 4.16
N LEU A 130 12.33 -12.53 5.17
CA LEU A 130 13.02 -12.83 6.43
C LEU A 130 12.93 -14.33 6.76
N PRO A 131 13.99 -14.92 7.35
CA PRO A 131 13.90 -16.26 7.91
C PRO A 131 12.79 -16.34 8.97
N PRO A 132 12.01 -17.44 9.06
CA PRO A 132 10.89 -17.55 10.00
C PRO A 132 11.27 -17.34 11.46
N ALA A 133 12.49 -17.75 11.86
CA ALA A 133 12.99 -17.54 13.22
C ALA A 133 13.20 -16.04 13.53
N LEU A 134 13.71 -15.26 12.56
CA LEU A 134 13.88 -13.82 12.69
C LEU A 134 12.53 -13.11 12.71
N ALA A 135 11.60 -13.49 11.83
CA ALA A 135 10.24 -12.94 11.82
C ALA A 135 9.53 -13.12 13.18
N ARG A 136 9.60 -14.32 13.79
CA ARG A 136 9.04 -14.56 15.14
C ARG A 136 9.67 -13.67 16.22
N ARG A 137 11.00 -13.49 16.18
CA ARG A 137 11.72 -12.60 17.11
C ARG A 137 11.26 -11.15 16.95
N LEU A 138 11.08 -10.68 15.72
CA LEU A 138 10.59 -9.33 15.45
C LEU A 138 9.12 -9.15 15.87
N THR A 139 8.25 -10.14 15.66
CA THR A 139 6.88 -10.13 16.20
C THR A 139 6.87 -10.06 17.73
N ALA A 140 7.72 -10.83 18.40
CA ALA A 140 7.85 -10.75 19.86
C ALA A 140 8.32 -9.36 20.31
N ARG A 141 9.28 -8.75 19.58
CA ARG A 141 9.76 -7.39 19.87
C ARG A 141 8.68 -6.33 19.63
N ALA A 142 7.95 -6.41 18.52
CA ALA A 142 6.82 -5.51 18.23
C ALA A 142 5.77 -5.55 19.35
N ARG A 143 5.46 -6.74 19.87
CA ARG A 143 4.57 -6.93 21.04
C ARG A 143 5.12 -6.26 22.30
N GLN A 144 6.39 -6.47 22.61
CA GLN A 144 7.06 -5.87 23.78
C GLN A 144 7.11 -4.34 23.71
N ARG A 145 7.34 -3.78 22.52
CA ARG A 145 7.42 -2.34 22.27
C ARG A 145 6.07 -1.70 21.98
N ARG A 146 5.00 -2.49 21.87
CA ARG A 146 3.67 -2.04 21.48
C ARG A 146 3.65 -1.31 20.13
N ALA A 147 4.58 -1.67 19.24
CA ALA A 147 4.61 -1.24 17.84
C ALA A 147 3.73 -2.17 16.99
N VAL A 148 3.15 -1.66 15.92
CA VAL A 148 2.41 -2.44 14.93
C VAL A 148 3.39 -2.87 13.84
N LEU A 149 3.54 -4.18 13.66
CA LEU A 149 4.33 -4.72 12.56
C LEU A 149 3.41 -4.99 11.37
N ILE A 150 3.69 -4.36 10.24
CA ILE A 150 2.93 -4.58 9.00
C ILE A 150 3.84 -5.30 8.01
N ALA A 151 3.58 -6.58 7.76
CA ALA A 151 4.33 -7.32 6.75
C ALA A 151 3.72 -7.09 5.38
N PHE A 152 4.49 -6.57 4.42
CA PHE A 152 4.07 -6.52 3.03
C PHE A 152 4.47 -7.82 2.33
N GLY A 153 3.57 -8.79 2.36
CA GLY A 153 3.82 -10.19 2.01
C GLY A 153 3.36 -11.15 3.11
N SER A 154 3.80 -12.41 3.02
CA SER A 154 3.46 -13.42 4.02
C SER A 154 4.23 -13.19 5.33
N TRP A 155 3.59 -13.50 6.46
CA TRP A 155 4.22 -13.42 7.77
C TRP A 155 3.80 -14.56 8.69
N PRO A 156 4.73 -15.20 9.42
CA PRO A 156 4.37 -16.28 10.34
C PRO A 156 3.44 -15.80 11.44
N SER A 157 2.24 -16.40 11.52
CA SER A 157 1.26 -16.12 12.59
C SER A 157 0.84 -14.64 12.69
N ALA A 158 0.60 -13.99 11.55
CA ALA A 158 -0.04 -12.69 11.53
C ALA A 158 -1.38 -12.74 12.30
N ASP A 159 -1.66 -11.71 13.08
CA ASP A 159 -2.91 -11.59 13.83
C ASP A 159 -4.07 -11.30 12.87
N VAL A 160 -3.80 -10.50 11.83
CA VAL A 160 -4.72 -10.17 10.73
C VAL A 160 -4.00 -10.31 9.39
N GLU A 161 -4.68 -10.90 8.40
CA GLU A 161 -4.22 -10.99 7.02
C GLU A 161 -5.16 -10.19 6.12
N LEU A 162 -4.63 -9.21 5.39
CA LEU A 162 -5.36 -8.40 4.43
C LEU A 162 -4.81 -8.68 3.04
N THR A 163 -5.68 -9.03 2.09
CA THR A 163 -5.30 -9.32 0.71
C THR A 163 -6.14 -8.48 -0.24
N ALA A 164 -5.47 -7.70 -1.09
CA ALA A 164 -6.11 -7.08 -2.25
C ALA A 164 -6.33 -8.16 -3.32
N GLU A 165 -7.59 -8.45 -3.64
CA GLU A 165 -7.98 -9.52 -4.58
C GLU A 165 -8.15 -9.00 -6.01
N SER A 166 -8.57 -7.76 -6.17
CA SER A 166 -8.64 -7.09 -7.47
C SER A 166 -8.41 -5.60 -7.33
N VAL A 167 -7.76 -5.03 -8.34
CA VAL A 167 -7.54 -3.60 -8.51
C VAL A 167 -8.18 -3.22 -9.83
N ARG A 168 -9.24 -2.40 -9.77
CA ARG A 168 -9.90 -1.85 -10.94
C ARG A 168 -9.65 -0.35 -11.00
N TRP A 169 -9.35 0.13 -12.20
CA TRP A 169 -9.35 1.55 -12.51
C TRP A 169 -10.66 1.83 -13.24
N ASN A 170 -11.34 2.91 -12.90
CA ASN A 170 -12.56 3.26 -13.64
C ASN A 170 -12.18 3.52 -15.11
N PRO A 171 -12.91 2.94 -16.08
CA PRO A 171 -12.74 3.31 -17.48
C PRO A 171 -12.96 4.81 -17.63
N LEU A 172 -12.19 5.39 -18.52
CA LEU A 172 -12.44 6.72 -19.04
C LEU A 172 -13.80 6.66 -19.76
N ASP A 173 -14.84 7.32 -19.26
CA ASP A 173 -16.07 7.48 -20.04
C ASP A 173 -15.70 8.23 -21.35
N ASP A 174 -16.36 7.90 -22.47
CA ASP A 174 -16.11 8.51 -23.79
C ASP A 174 -16.30 10.04 -23.73
N GLY A 175 -15.22 10.77 -23.43
CA GLY A 175 -15.20 12.23 -23.25
C GLY A 175 -14.56 12.74 -21.95
N ALA A 176 -14.12 11.87 -21.04
CA ALA A 176 -13.37 12.28 -19.85
C ALA A 176 -11.86 12.33 -20.14
N GLU A 177 -11.15 13.40 -19.77
CA GLU A 177 -9.70 13.54 -20.03
C GLU A 177 -8.81 13.08 -18.85
N THR A 178 -9.33 12.29 -17.91
CA THR A 178 -8.62 12.03 -16.63
C THR A 178 -8.88 10.64 -16.03
N LEU A 179 -7.80 9.99 -15.57
CA LEU A 179 -7.82 8.73 -14.80
C LEU A 179 -8.16 9.05 -13.33
N ARG A 180 -9.40 8.82 -12.88
CA ARG A 180 -9.85 9.43 -11.60
C ARG A 180 -10.04 8.51 -10.39
N ARG A 181 -10.03 7.19 -10.53
CA ARG A 181 -10.42 6.34 -9.39
C ARG A 181 -9.86 4.94 -9.42
N GLN A 182 -9.19 4.54 -8.33
CA GLN A 182 -8.75 3.18 -8.08
C GLN A 182 -9.70 2.50 -7.10
N GLN A 183 -10.32 1.39 -7.50
CA GLN A 183 -11.10 0.53 -6.61
C GLN A 183 -10.32 -0.73 -6.28
N ILE A 184 -10.19 -1.07 -5.00
CA ILE A 184 -9.50 -2.25 -4.53
C ILE A 184 -10.45 -3.12 -3.71
N SER A 185 -10.74 -4.33 -4.17
CA SER A 185 -11.43 -5.34 -3.34
C SER A 185 -10.45 -5.93 -2.35
N VAL A 186 -10.72 -5.78 -1.07
CA VAL A 186 -9.86 -6.26 0.01
C VAL A 186 -10.61 -7.31 0.81
N ARG A 187 -9.99 -8.47 0.98
CA ARG A 187 -10.43 -9.52 1.89
C ARG A 187 -9.56 -9.53 3.13
N SER A 188 -10.20 -9.67 4.28
CA SER A 188 -9.57 -9.93 5.57
C SER A 188 -9.67 -11.41 5.94
N GLY A 189 -8.67 -11.89 6.64
CA GLY A 189 -8.60 -13.18 7.31
C GLY A 189 -7.63 -13.12 8.48
N GLY A 190 -7.27 -14.26 9.04
CA GLY A 190 -6.27 -14.35 10.11
C GLY A 190 -6.68 -15.29 11.24
N ARG A 191 -6.12 -15.06 12.42
CA ARG A 191 -6.32 -15.92 13.60
C ARG A 191 -7.28 -15.29 14.60
N GLY A 192 -8.00 -16.12 15.35
CA GLY A 192 -8.83 -15.67 16.46
C GLY A 192 -10.00 -14.81 15.97
N SER A 193 -10.11 -13.58 16.49
CA SER A 193 -11.17 -12.64 16.10
C SER A 193 -11.11 -12.20 14.62
N ALA A 194 -9.98 -12.41 13.94
CA ALA A 194 -9.82 -12.22 12.49
C ALA A 194 -10.20 -13.46 11.66
N GLY A 195 -10.61 -14.57 12.28
CA GLY A 195 -10.89 -15.83 11.60
C GLY A 195 -12.16 -15.83 10.74
N LYS A 196 -13.10 -14.89 10.96
CA LYS A 196 -14.26 -14.72 10.09
C LYS A 196 -13.88 -13.79 8.93
N PRO A 197 -13.81 -14.28 7.69
CA PRO A 197 -13.42 -13.45 6.57
C PRO A 197 -14.43 -12.32 6.35
N ARG A 198 -13.93 -11.11 6.13
CA ARG A 198 -14.73 -9.93 5.73
C ARG A 198 -14.16 -9.37 4.44
N GLN A 199 -15.02 -8.81 3.60
CA GLN A 199 -14.62 -8.20 2.34
C GLN A 199 -15.15 -6.77 2.26
N MET A 200 -14.36 -5.87 1.67
CA MET A 200 -14.71 -4.47 1.47
C MET A 200 -14.07 -3.95 0.18
N VAL A 201 -14.70 -2.98 -0.48
CA VAL A 201 -14.11 -2.26 -1.60
C VAL A 201 -13.57 -0.92 -1.08
N LEU A 202 -12.29 -0.69 -1.24
CA LEU A 202 -11.64 0.61 -1.00
C LEU A 202 -11.66 1.41 -2.28
N THR A 203 -11.96 2.70 -2.18
CA THR A 203 -11.91 3.63 -3.30
C THR A 203 -10.87 4.70 -3.01
N PHE A 204 -9.97 4.92 -3.95
CA PHE A 204 -8.92 5.95 -3.87
C PHE A 204 -9.04 6.90 -5.07
N GLY A 205 -8.70 8.17 -4.85
CA GLY A 205 -8.88 9.26 -5.80
C GLY A 205 -10.19 10.02 -5.55
N GLU A 206 -10.08 11.25 -5.04
CA GLU A 206 -11.19 12.21 -4.94
C GLU A 206 -10.91 13.53 -5.67
N GLU A 207 -9.64 13.96 -5.79
CA GLU A 207 -9.30 15.18 -6.53
C GLU A 207 -9.07 14.90 -8.02
N GLU A 208 -9.86 15.58 -8.82
CA GLU A 208 -9.63 15.89 -10.23
C GLU A 208 -8.20 16.43 -10.41
N ILE A 209 -7.25 15.56 -10.76
CA ILE A 209 -5.97 16.02 -11.31
C ILE A 209 -6.26 16.44 -12.74
N GLU A 210 -6.53 17.74 -12.96
CA GLU A 210 -6.32 18.35 -14.25
C GLU A 210 -4.83 18.16 -14.58
N LEU A 211 -4.52 17.16 -15.40
CA LEU A 211 -3.25 17.16 -16.08
C LEU A 211 -3.28 18.39 -16.98
N PRO A 212 -2.38 19.38 -16.84
CA PRO A 212 -2.19 20.33 -17.91
C PRO A 212 -1.71 19.51 -19.08
N LEU A 213 -2.64 19.16 -19.98
CA LEU A 213 -2.31 18.76 -21.31
C LEU A 213 -1.50 19.95 -21.82
N VAL A 214 -0.18 19.81 -21.91
CA VAL A 214 0.60 20.68 -22.78
C VAL A 214 0.03 20.35 -24.15
N ALA A 215 -0.98 21.12 -24.55
CA ALA A 215 -1.42 21.22 -25.93
C ALA A 215 -0.28 21.88 -26.69
N GLY A 216 0.82 21.14 -26.83
CA GLY A 216 1.70 21.29 -27.96
C GLY A 216 0.88 20.73 -29.12
N GLU A 217 0.10 21.60 -29.75
CA GLU A 217 -0.25 21.37 -31.15
C GLU A 217 1.05 20.99 -31.86
N PRO A 218 1.12 19.83 -32.54
CA PRO A 218 2.17 19.65 -33.51
C PRO A 218 1.91 20.71 -34.59
N THR A 219 2.58 21.86 -34.48
CA THR A 219 2.65 22.82 -35.57
C THR A 219 3.42 22.13 -36.69
N GLY A 220 2.69 21.38 -37.51
CA GLY A 220 3.19 20.84 -38.74
C GLY A 220 3.41 21.98 -39.71
N SER A 221 4.67 22.36 -39.90
CA SER A 221 5.21 22.84 -41.17
C SER A 221 6.67 23.22 -40.96
N ASP A 222 7.57 22.25 -41.14
CA ASP A 222 8.83 22.56 -41.82
C ASP A 222 8.94 21.59 -42.99
N GLU A 223 8.73 22.18 -44.16
CA GLU A 223 8.86 21.62 -45.49
C GLU A 223 10.28 21.04 -45.68
N PRO A 224 10.44 19.93 -46.41
CA PRO A 224 11.76 19.34 -46.64
C PRO A 224 12.56 20.26 -47.57
N ALA A 225 13.53 20.97 -47.00
CA ALA A 225 14.57 21.62 -47.79
C ALA A 225 15.43 20.54 -48.45
N ASP A 226 15.22 20.41 -49.76
CA ASP A 226 16.10 19.86 -50.77
C ASP A 226 17.59 19.93 -50.36
N ALA A 227 18.18 18.76 -50.09
CA ALA A 227 19.61 18.56 -50.06
C ALA A 227 19.93 17.34 -50.93
N GLY A 228 20.18 17.66 -52.20
CA GLY A 228 20.85 16.91 -53.27
C GLY A 228 21.46 15.51 -52.99
N PRO A 229 21.40 14.62 -54.00
CA PRO A 229 21.85 13.24 -53.88
C PRO A 229 23.37 13.18 -53.96
N ASP A 230 24.06 13.01 -52.82
CA ASP A 230 25.42 12.45 -52.76
C ASP A 230 25.87 12.29 -51.29
N ARG A 231 25.43 11.20 -50.63
CA ARG A 231 26.16 10.59 -49.50
C ARG A 231 25.69 9.18 -49.09
N VAL A 232 24.85 8.51 -49.86
CA VAL A 232 24.30 7.18 -49.48
C VAL A 232 25.17 5.99 -49.87
N ASP A 233 26.24 6.17 -50.65
CA ASP A 233 27.10 5.07 -51.08
C ASP A 233 28.34 4.80 -50.21
N GLU A 234 28.63 5.60 -49.17
CA GLU A 234 29.87 5.45 -48.39
C GLU A 234 29.72 4.60 -47.10
N LEU A 235 28.50 4.40 -46.58
CA LEU A 235 28.29 3.58 -45.38
C LEU A 235 27.89 2.12 -45.67
N ALA A 236 27.49 1.79 -46.91
CA ALA A 236 27.19 0.42 -47.33
C ALA A 236 28.46 -0.38 -47.68
N ALA A 237 29.54 0.30 -48.09
CA ALA A 237 30.82 -0.35 -48.46
C ALA A 237 31.71 -0.75 -47.27
N ARG A 238 31.40 -0.33 -46.03
CA ARG A 238 32.20 -0.66 -44.83
C ARG A 238 31.65 -1.82 -43.99
N ARG A 239 30.47 -2.36 -44.31
CA ARG A 239 29.86 -3.50 -43.59
C ARG A 239 29.99 -4.84 -44.31
N ALA A 240 30.52 -4.88 -45.54
CA ALA A 240 30.61 -6.08 -46.34
C ALA A 240 31.98 -6.82 -46.29
N THR A 241 32.94 -6.42 -45.46
CA THR A 241 34.33 -6.94 -45.54
C THR A 241 34.85 -7.68 -44.31
N THR A 242 34.02 -8.25 -43.43
CA THR A 242 34.57 -8.97 -42.25
C THR A 242 33.93 -10.31 -41.91
N TRP A 243 33.21 -10.94 -42.83
CA TRP A 243 32.85 -12.35 -42.64
C TRP A 243 32.70 -13.09 -43.96
N ASP A 244 33.81 -13.36 -44.64
CA ASP A 244 34.02 -14.67 -45.27
C ASP A 244 35.49 -14.88 -45.67
N ARG A 245 36.19 -15.80 -44.99
CA ARG A 245 37.11 -16.72 -45.67
C ARG A 245 37.45 -17.94 -44.80
N PRO A 246 37.32 -19.16 -45.35
CA PRO A 246 37.64 -20.40 -44.65
C PRO A 246 39.09 -20.85 -44.88
N ALA A 247 39.58 -21.69 -43.96
CA ALA A 247 40.55 -22.75 -44.22
C ALA A 247 40.21 -23.94 -43.31
#